data_AF-A0A1Y1MAG7-F1
#
_entry.id   AF-A0A1Y1MAG7-F1
#
_cell.length_a   1.000
_cell.length_b   1.000
_cell.length_c   1.000
_cell.angle_alpha   90.00
_cell.angle_beta   90.00
_cell.angle_gamma   90.00
#
_symmetry.space_group_name_H-M   'P 1'
#
loop_
_entity.id
_entity.type
_entity.pdbx_description
1 polymer ?
#
loop_
_entity_poly.entity_id
_entity_poly.type
_entity_poly.pdbx_seq_one_letter_code
_entity_poly.pdbx_strand_id
1 'polypeptide(L)'
;MLCLPFRWDVQRIREQRIVDKLKQRQERVGSGSRVDDQIESVVSLWPPLEDIKYLEVCDNLPVSAFGAPIVRFTPMEFSLPWLNNSEAPQDTSKKHNHRKSTIKRKATKR
;
A
#
# COMPACT_ATOMS: atom_id res chain seq x y z
N MET A 1 -48.91 45.38 6.53
CA MET A 1 -47.53 44.94 6.25
C MET A 1 -47.02 44.05 7.40
N LEU A 2 -47.65 42.89 7.65
CA LEU A 2 -47.33 42.00 8.80
C LEU A 2 -47.26 40.49 8.45
N CYS A 3 -47.20 40.12 7.16
CA CYS A 3 -47.11 38.70 6.75
C CYS A 3 -45.68 38.18 6.52
N LEU A 4 -44.68 39.07 6.47
CA LEU A 4 -43.26 38.70 6.32
C LEU A 4 -42.72 37.87 7.50
N PRO A 5 -42.99 38.19 8.78
CA PRO A 5 -42.53 37.35 9.89
C PRO A 5 -43.19 35.97 9.87
N PHE A 6 -44.47 35.86 9.53
CA PHE A 6 -45.18 34.57 9.48
C PHE A 6 -44.65 33.65 8.38
N ARG A 7 -44.35 34.17 7.18
CA ARG A 7 -43.74 33.37 6.10
C ARG A 7 -42.34 32.90 6.49
N TRP A 8 -41.55 33.75 7.13
CA TRP A 8 -40.20 33.42 7.60
C TRP A 8 -40.20 32.42 8.76
N ASP A 9 -41.15 32.52 9.69
CA ASP A 9 -41.32 31.54 10.76
C ASP A 9 -41.77 30.18 10.23
N VAL A 10 -42.72 30.14 9.29
CA VAL A 10 -43.14 28.88 8.65
C VAL A 10 -41.98 28.24 7.91
N GLN A 11 -41.15 29.03 7.23
CA GLN A 11 -39.93 28.57 6.57
C GLN A 11 -38.95 27.97 7.58
N ARG A 12 -38.60 28.71 8.64
CA ARG A 12 -37.72 28.24 9.71
C ARG A 12 -38.24 26.98 10.42
N ILE A 13 -39.54 26.89 10.68
CA ILE A 13 -40.15 25.70 11.29
C ILE A 13 -40.01 24.48 10.38
N ARG A 14 -40.16 24.63 9.06
CA ARG A 14 -39.94 23.53 8.10
C ARG A 14 -38.47 23.11 8.07
N GLU A 15 -37.56 24.07 8.01
CA GLU A 15 -36.12 23.83 8.03
C GLU A 15 -35.70 23.13 9.32
N GLN A 16 -36.17 23.59 10.48
CA GLN A 16 -35.89 22.98 11.77
C GLN A 16 -36.40 21.53 11.85
N ARG A 17 -37.62 21.26 11.36
CA ARG A 17 -38.18 19.89 11.32
C ARG A 17 -37.36 18.94 10.45
N ILE A 18 -36.77 19.43 9.36
CA ILE A 18 -35.90 18.61 8.50
C ILE A 18 -34.62 18.26 9.26
N VAL A 19 -34.00 19.24 9.92
CA VAL A 19 -32.78 19.04 10.74
C VAL A 19 -33.04 18.06 11.89
N ASP A 20 -34.12 18.26 12.65
CA ASP A 20 -34.46 17.39 13.78
C ASP A 20 -34.74 15.94 13.32
N LYS A 21 -35.40 15.77 12.16
CA LYS A 21 -35.65 14.45 11.58
C LYS A 21 -34.37 13.76 11.10
N LEU A 22 -33.43 14.51 10.54
CA LEU A 22 -32.12 13.99 10.14
C LEU A 22 -31.31 13.58 11.38
N LYS A 23 -31.29 14.41 12.42
CA LYS A 23 -30.62 14.12 13.70
C LYS A 23 -31.20 12.87 14.36
N GLN A 24 -32.52 12.73 14.40
CA GLN A 24 -33.17 11.53 14.93
C GLN A 24 -32.83 10.26 14.12
N ARG A 25 -32.64 10.38 12.80
CA ARG A 25 -32.16 9.27 11.97
C ARG A 25 -30.71 8.93 12.30
N GLN A 26 -29.83 9.93 12.47
CA GLN A 26 -28.45 9.71 12.87
C GLN A 26 -28.35 9.04 14.24
N GLU A 27 -29.15 9.45 15.23
CA GLU A 27 -29.18 8.82 16.55
C GLU A 27 -29.67 7.36 16.49
N ARG A 28 -30.69 7.06 15.67
CA ARG A 28 -31.17 5.68 15.46
C ARG A 28 -30.20 4.81 14.66
N VAL A 29 -29.54 5.37 13.66
CA VAL A 29 -28.52 4.66 12.85
C VAL A 29 -27.24 4.46 13.65
N GLY A 30 -26.82 5.46 14.44
CA GLY A 30 -25.71 5.37 15.38
C GLY A 30 -25.96 4.38 16.51
N SER A 31 -27.21 4.17 16.91
CA SER A 31 -27.59 3.14 17.89
C SER A 31 -27.69 1.72 17.29
N GLY A 32 -27.70 1.60 15.95
CA GLY A 32 -27.89 0.34 15.22
C GLY A 32 -26.59 -0.30 14.73
N SER A 33 -25.46 0.39 14.78
CA SER A 33 -24.16 -0.16 14.40
C SER A 33 -23.36 -0.63 15.62
N ARG A 34 -23.90 -1.63 16.35
CA ARG A 34 -23.10 -2.37 17.36
C ARG A 34 -22.07 -3.32 16.74
N VAL A 35 -21.73 -3.13 15.46
CA VAL A 35 -20.79 -3.97 14.71
C VAL A 35 -19.52 -3.20 14.33
N ASP A 36 -19.49 -1.87 14.53
CA ASP A 36 -18.32 -1.05 14.18
C ASP A 36 -17.49 -0.60 15.40
N ASP A 37 -17.96 -0.84 16.63
CA ASP A 37 -17.24 -0.52 17.88
C ASP A 37 -15.99 -1.40 18.13
N GLN A 38 -15.60 -2.27 17.18
CA GLN A 38 -14.38 -3.08 17.26
C GLN A 38 -13.36 -2.81 16.17
N ILE A 39 -13.64 -1.90 15.23
CA ILE A 39 -12.59 -1.37 14.38
C ILE A 39 -12.04 -0.19 15.14
N GLU A 40 -11.06 -0.45 16.00
CA GLU A 40 -10.22 0.60 16.58
C GLU A 40 -9.64 1.38 15.40
N SER A 41 -10.27 2.51 15.08
CA SER A 41 -9.96 3.28 13.89
C SER A 41 -8.51 3.68 14.00
N VAL A 42 -7.67 3.21 13.08
CA VAL A 42 -6.22 3.49 13.11
C VAL A 42 -6.03 5.01 13.06
N VAL A 43 -5.78 5.62 14.22
CA VAL A 43 -5.61 7.08 14.36
C VAL A 43 -4.23 7.50 13.86
N SER A 44 -3.26 6.60 13.92
CA SER A 44 -1.86 6.84 13.53
C SER A 44 -1.18 5.57 13.05
N LEU A 45 -0.34 5.69 12.02
CA LEU A 45 0.60 4.65 11.58
C LEU A 45 1.94 4.72 12.33
N TRP A 46 2.11 5.74 13.18
CA TRP A 46 3.29 5.90 14.03
C TRP A 46 3.10 5.17 15.36
N PRO A 47 4.17 4.58 15.93
CA PRO A 47 4.11 3.99 17.26
C PRO A 47 3.63 5.01 18.31
N PRO A 48 2.85 4.59 19.31
CA PRO A 48 2.46 5.47 20.40
C PRO A 48 3.69 5.87 21.23
N LEU A 49 3.66 7.08 21.80
CA LEU A 49 4.78 7.60 22.59
C LEU A 49 5.03 6.79 23.87
N GLU A 50 3.99 6.10 24.36
CA GLU A 50 4.02 5.22 25.53
C GLU A 50 4.90 3.98 25.30
N ASP A 51 5.09 3.56 24.06
CA ASP A 51 5.90 2.39 23.69
C ASP A 51 7.40 2.69 23.58
N ILE A 52 7.81 3.94 23.78
CA ILE A 52 9.22 4.34 23.73
C ILE A 52 9.94 3.83 24.99
N LYS A 53 10.71 2.74 24.84
CA LYS A 53 11.42 2.09 25.97
C LYS A 53 12.75 2.74 26.34
N TYR A 54 13.51 3.22 25.35
CA TYR A 54 14.83 3.81 25.59
C TYR A 54 15.27 4.68 24.41
N LEU A 55 16.18 5.61 24.68
CA LEU A 55 16.94 6.35 23.68
C LEU A 55 18.23 5.56 23.40
N GLU A 56 18.36 5.03 22.18
CA GLU A 56 19.55 4.29 21.77
C GLU A 56 20.62 5.26 21.25
N VAL A 57 21.81 5.19 21.82
CA VAL A 57 23.02 5.80 21.26
C VAL A 57 23.82 4.67 20.62
N CYS A 58 23.84 4.61 19.29
CA CYS A 58 24.55 3.58 18.56
C CYS A 58 26.01 3.95 18.35
N ASP A 59 26.93 3.14 18.87
CA ASP A 59 28.38 3.26 18.66
C ASP A 59 28.85 2.69 17.29
N ASN A 60 27.91 2.29 16.44
CA ASN A 60 28.21 1.62 15.19
C ASN A 60 28.73 2.61 14.14
N LEU A 61 29.97 2.41 13.68
CA LEU A 61 30.57 3.22 12.62
C LEU A 61 29.96 2.85 11.25
N PRO A 62 29.34 3.80 10.51
CA PRO A 62 28.75 3.51 9.22
C PRO A 62 29.82 3.26 8.16
N VAL A 63 29.55 2.32 7.26
CA VAL A 63 30.36 2.14 6.05
C VAL A 63 30.16 3.37 5.17
N SER A 64 31.25 4.02 4.78
CA SER A 64 31.21 5.26 4.01
C SER A 64 31.97 5.14 2.69
N ALA A 65 31.46 5.80 1.66
CA ALA A 65 32.12 6.00 0.38
C ALA A 65 32.07 7.50 0.03
N PHE A 66 33.15 8.05 -0.52
CA PHE A 66 33.26 9.48 -0.86
C PHE A 66 32.96 10.43 0.31
N GLY A 67 33.26 10.03 1.55
CA GLY A 67 32.99 10.83 2.74
C GLY A 67 31.53 10.84 3.21
N ALA A 68 30.65 10.03 2.60
CA ALA A 68 29.25 9.90 3.00
C ALA A 68 28.90 8.43 3.37
N PRO A 69 28.00 8.20 4.34
CA PRO A 69 27.48 6.87 4.66
C PRO A 69 26.79 6.22 3.44
N ILE A 70 27.07 4.94 3.20
CA ILE A 70 26.44 4.17 2.12
C ILE A 70 25.00 3.84 2.52
N VAL A 71 24.04 4.18 1.66
CA VAL A 71 22.63 3.82 1.86
C VAL A 71 22.39 2.33 1.62
N ARG A 72 21.39 1.77 2.29
CA ARG A 72 20.98 0.38 2.07
C ARG A 72 20.09 0.30 0.83
N PHE A 73 20.49 -0.53 -0.13
CA PHE A 73 19.71 -0.78 -1.34
C PHE A 73 18.93 -2.09 -1.21
N THR A 74 17.71 -2.12 -1.76
CA THR A 74 17.01 -3.39 -2.00
C THR A 74 17.74 -4.17 -3.09
N PRO A 75 18.01 -5.48 -2.93
CA PRO A 75 18.63 -6.28 -3.97
C PRO A 75 17.84 -6.20 -5.28
N MET A 76 18.53 -5.88 -6.37
CA MET A 76 17.95 -5.73 -7.70
C MET A 76 18.95 -6.17 -8.76
N GLU A 77 18.46 -6.70 -9.88
CA GLU A 77 19.27 -6.97 -11.06
C GLU A 77 19.63 -5.65 -11.78
N PHE A 78 20.84 -5.55 -12.30
CA PHE A 78 21.27 -4.37 -13.03
C PHE A 78 20.49 -4.22 -14.33
N SER A 79 19.97 -3.02 -14.58
CA SER A 79 19.35 -2.65 -15.85
C SER A 79 19.88 -1.29 -16.31
N LEU A 80 19.94 -1.12 -17.63
CA LEU A 80 20.28 0.18 -18.19
C LEU A 80 19.05 1.09 -18.11
N PRO A 81 19.18 2.35 -17.66
CA PRO A 81 18.04 3.25 -17.52
C PRO A 81 17.27 3.52 -18.81
N TRP A 82 17.91 3.35 -19.97
CA TRP A 82 17.33 3.55 -21.30
C TRP A 82 16.88 2.25 -21.97
N LEU A 83 17.16 1.08 -21.39
CA LEU A 83 16.73 -0.20 -21.90
C LEU A 83 15.55 -0.68 -21.04
N ASN A 84 14.34 -0.29 -21.42
CA ASN A 84 13.16 -0.84 -20.77
C ASN A 84 13.14 -2.35 -21.06
N ASN A 85 13.20 -3.16 -20.01
CA ASN A 85 13.17 -4.64 -20.05
C ASN A 85 11.93 -5.24 -20.73
N SER A 86 11.03 -4.41 -21.29
CA SER A 86 9.91 -4.86 -22.10
C SER A 86 10.31 -5.39 -23.48
N GLU A 87 11.55 -5.14 -23.94
CA GLU A 87 12.05 -5.57 -25.25
C GLU A 87 13.18 -6.59 -25.19
N ALA A 88 13.46 -7.19 -24.03
CA ALA A 88 14.34 -8.36 -23.99
C ALA A 88 13.62 -9.52 -24.70
N PRO A 89 14.13 -10.07 -25.82
CA PRO A 89 13.59 -11.29 -26.38
C PRO A 89 13.76 -12.37 -25.32
N GLN A 90 12.63 -12.83 -24.75
CA GLN A 90 12.57 -14.05 -23.98
C GLN A 90 13.19 -15.14 -24.87
N ASP A 91 14.41 -15.57 -24.54
CA ASP A 91 15.11 -16.63 -25.24
C ASP A 91 14.33 -17.92 -24.97
N THR A 92 13.27 -18.15 -25.73
CA THR A 92 12.52 -19.40 -25.72
C THR A 92 13.37 -20.44 -26.42
N SER A 93 14.45 -20.87 -25.79
CA SER A 93 15.20 -22.03 -26.23
C SER A 93 14.39 -23.29 -25.90
N LYS A 94 13.27 -23.51 -26.62
CA LYS A 94 12.74 -24.85 -26.85
C LYS A 94 13.75 -25.55 -27.75
N LYS A 95 14.83 -26.09 -27.18
CA LYS A 95 15.74 -26.98 -27.90
C LYS A 95 14.99 -28.27 -28.20
N HIS A 96 14.41 -28.31 -29.38
CA HIS A 96 13.85 -29.48 -30.00
C HIS A 96 14.92 -30.57 -30.07
N ASN A 97 14.74 -31.64 -29.29
CA ASN A 97 15.54 -32.86 -29.36
C ASN A 97 15.33 -33.53 -30.72
N HIS A 98 16.12 -33.18 -31.73
CA HIS A 98 16.33 -34.01 -32.90
C HIS A 98 17.76 -33.82 -33.40
N ARG A 99 18.61 -34.79 -33.10
CA ARG A 99 19.57 -35.39 -34.05
C ARG A 99 20.19 -36.63 -33.43
N LYS A 100 19.62 -37.76 -33.82
CA LYS A 100 20.20 -39.10 -33.74
C LYS A 100 21.43 -39.10 -34.65
N SER A 101 22.63 -39.21 -34.10
CA SER A 101 23.84 -39.52 -34.88
C SER A 101 24.51 -40.77 -34.29
N THR A 102 24.26 -41.88 -34.95
CA THR A 102 24.99 -43.14 -34.74
C THR A 102 26.46 -42.94 -35.08
N ILE A 103 27.35 -43.04 -34.09
CA ILE A 103 28.78 -43.21 -34.32
C ILE A 103 29.19 -44.54 -33.69
N LYS A 104 29.34 -45.56 -34.53
CA LYS A 104 29.98 -46.83 -34.17
C LYS A 104 31.44 -46.56 -33.85
N ARG A 105 31.85 -46.72 -32.59
CA ARG A 105 33.27 -46.77 -32.22
C ARG A 105 33.72 -48.23 -32.19
N LYS A 106 34.51 -48.59 -33.18
CA LYS A 106 35.31 -49.82 -33.22
C LYS A 106 36.40 -49.68 -32.15
N ALA A 107 36.36 -50.52 -31.11
CA ALA A 107 37.42 -50.58 -30.10
C ALA A 107 38.38 -51.72 -30.45
N THR A 108 39.65 -51.36 -30.56
CA THR A 108 40.78 -52.22 -30.87
C THR A 108 41.23 -52.97 -29.63
N LYS A 109 41.39 -54.28 -29.81
CA LYS A 109 42.20 -55.29 -29.11
C LYS A 109 43.10 -54.82 -27.96
N ARG A 110 42.98 -55.52 -26.83
CA ARG A 110 44.10 -55.88 -25.96
C ARG A 110 43.99 -57.37 -25.64
#